data_AF-A0A5S3RKN0-F1
#
_entry.id   AF-A0A5S3RKN0-F1
#
_cell.length_a   1.000
_cell.length_b   1.000
_cell.length_c   1.000
_cell.angle_alpha   90.00
_cell.angle_beta   90.00
_cell.angle_gamma   90.00
#
_symmetry.space_group_name_H-M   'P 1'
#
loop_
_entity.id
_entity.type
_entity.pdbx_description
1 polymer ?
#
loop_
_entity_poly.entity_id
_entity_poly.type
_entity_poly.pdbx_seq_one_letter_code
_entity_poly.pdbx_strand_id
1 'polypeptide(L)'
;MKDLVNVQDYLFAVTDVGDWEGDEEHVAETLNDLIHIAWDRLPDDTECELIDEIINGIWEHLRGDMAVIEADFEELVDWVTHYVDSSLDEKM
;
A
#
# COMPACT_ATOMS: atom_id res chain seq x y z
N MET A 1 6.71 15.85 -5.60
CA MET A 1 7.90 15.33 -6.33
C MET A 1 8.16 13.87 -5.97
N LYS A 2 7.44 12.96 -6.63
CA LYS A 2 7.63 11.49 -6.58
C LYS A 2 9.03 11.05 -7.01
N ASP A 3 9.71 11.84 -7.85
CA ASP A 3 11.08 11.61 -8.31
C ASP A 3 12.12 11.59 -7.16
N LEU A 4 11.79 12.17 -6.01
CA LEU A 4 12.67 12.23 -4.84
C LEU A 4 12.57 10.99 -3.93
N VAL A 5 11.58 10.12 -4.16
CA VAL A 5 11.29 8.94 -3.35
C VAL A 5 11.31 7.69 -4.22
N ASN A 6 11.70 6.55 -3.65
CA ASN A 6 11.77 5.28 -4.38
C ASN A 6 10.70 4.33 -3.83
N VAL A 7 9.89 3.74 -4.72
CA VAL A 7 8.89 2.74 -4.35
C VAL A 7 9.49 1.57 -3.53
N GLN A 8 10.75 1.22 -3.79
CA GLN A 8 11.48 0.17 -3.09
C GLN A 8 11.69 0.47 -1.60
N ASP A 9 11.66 1.74 -1.20
CA ASP A 9 11.79 2.14 0.22
C ASP A 9 10.54 1.79 1.04
N TYR A 10 9.42 1.55 0.34
CA TYR A 10 8.13 1.23 0.94
C TYR A 10 7.78 -0.26 0.89
N LEU A 11 8.57 -1.09 0.21
CA LEU A 11 8.26 -2.51 0.09
C LEU A 11 8.62 -3.25 1.38
N PHE A 12 7.80 -4.24 1.72
CA PHE A 12 7.97 -5.07 2.90
C PHE A 12 8.64 -6.39 2.53
N ALA A 13 9.62 -6.82 3.33
CA ALA A 13 10.05 -8.21 3.31
C ALA A 13 9.13 -9.06 4.18
N VAL A 14 9.21 -10.38 4.00
CA VAL A 14 8.49 -11.38 4.82
C VAL A 14 8.75 -11.18 6.32
N THR A 15 9.94 -10.70 6.70
CA THR A 15 10.28 -10.40 8.10
C THR A 15 9.65 -9.12 8.63
N ASP A 16 9.22 -8.21 7.76
CA ASP A 16 8.68 -6.90 8.13
C ASP A 16 7.16 -6.94 8.31
N VAL A 17 6.46 -7.89 7.65
CA VAL A 17 5.00 -8.00 7.75
C VAL A 17 4.51 -8.54 9.09
N GLY A 18 5.36 -9.24 9.84
CA GLY A 18 5.01 -9.81 11.14
C GLY A 18 4.61 -11.29 11.08
N ASP A 19 3.84 -11.75 12.07
CA ASP A 19 3.40 -13.13 12.21
C ASP A 19 2.01 -13.29 11.57
N TRP A 20 1.93 -14.05 10.48
CA TRP A 20 0.71 -14.26 9.69
C TRP A 20 0.37 -15.75 9.60
N GLU A 21 0.60 -16.48 10.69
CA GLU A 21 0.32 -17.92 10.81
C GLU A 21 0.95 -18.80 9.69
N GLY A 22 2.05 -18.36 9.07
CA GLY A 22 2.71 -19.07 7.98
C GLY A 22 2.41 -18.53 6.58
N ASP A 23 1.54 -17.53 6.45
CA ASP A 23 1.20 -16.85 5.19
C ASP A 23 1.99 -15.55 4.97
N GLU A 24 3.10 -15.34 5.71
CA GLU A 24 3.87 -14.09 5.66
C GLU A 24 4.41 -13.78 4.25
N GLU A 25 4.81 -14.82 3.51
CA GLU A 25 5.27 -14.68 2.12
C GLU A 25 4.17 -14.14 1.23
N HIS A 26 2.98 -14.75 1.31
CA HIS A 26 1.82 -14.35 0.52
C HIS A 26 1.35 -12.93 0.87
N VAL A 27 1.34 -12.60 2.16
CA VAL A 27 0.98 -11.25 2.65
C VAL A 27 1.99 -10.22 2.16
N ALA A 28 3.29 -10.48 2.28
CA ALA A 28 4.33 -9.57 1.81
C ALA A 28 4.26 -9.35 0.29
N GLU A 29 4.07 -10.42 -0.50
CA GLU A 29 3.89 -10.31 -1.95
C GLU A 29 2.65 -9.47 -2.30
N THR A 30 1.50 -9.79 -1.70
CA THR A 30 0.25 -9.07 -1.92
C THR A 30 0.38 -7.59 -1.57
N LEU A 31 0.96 -7.26 -0.42
CA LEU A 31 1.18 -5.87 -0.01
C LEU A 31 2.10 -5.13 -0.96
N ASN A 32 3.19 -5.77 -1.40
CA ASN A 32 4.12 -5.15 -2.35
C ASN A 32 3.45 -4.87 -3.69
N ASP A 33 2.61 -5.78 -4.19
CA ASP A 33 1.81 -5.57 -5.39
C ASP A 33 0.81 -4.41 -5.21
N LEU A 34 0.13 -4.35 -4.08
CA LEU A 34 -0.79 -3.27 -3.75
C LEU A 34 -0.09 -1.90 -3.66
N ILE A 35 1.11 -1.85 -3.05
CA ILE A 35 1.95 -0.65 -2.99
C ILE A 35 2.38 -0.22 -4.39
N HIS A 36 2.74 -1.16 -5.26
CA HIS A 36 3.07 -0.85 -6.65
C HIS A 36 1.88 -0.27 -7.42
N ILE A 37 0.68 -0.79 -7.19
CA ILE A 37 -0.55 -0.28 -7.82
C ILE A 37 -0.88 1.12 -7.30
N ALA A 38 -0.82 1.33 -5.98
CA ALA A 38 -0.98 2.65 -5.38
C ALA A 38 0.05 3.64 -5.94
N TRP A 39 1.31 3.22 -6.03
CA TRP A 39 2.40 4.03 -6.57
C TRP A 39 2.18 4.43 -8.02
N ASP A 40 1.70 3.53 -8.88
CA ASP A 40 1.41 3.84 -10.29
C ASP A 40 0.28 4.88 -10.41
N ARG A 41 -0.69 4.81 -9.50
CA ARG A 41 -1.83 5.75 -9.42
C ARG A 41 -1.41 7.17 -9.01
N LEU A 42 -0.39 7.30 -8.16
CA LEU A 42 0.05 8.59 -7.63
C LEU A 42 0.72 9.45 -8.72
N PRO A 43 0.25 10.70 -8.94
CA PRO A 43 0.85 11.61 -9.92
C PRO A 43 2.30 11.95 -9.56
N ASP A 44 3.15 12.22 -10.55
CA ASP A 44 4.57 12.54 -10.31
C ASP A 44 4.80 13.82 -9.47
N ASP A 45 3.81 14.73 -9.49
CA ASP A 45 3.85 15.97 -8.72
C ASP A 45 3.57 15.76 -7.22
N THR A 46 3.00 14.62 -6.83
CA THR A 46 2.60 14.29 -5.44
C THR A 46 3.74 14.55 -4.45
N GLU A 47 3.44 15.26 -3.37
CA GLU A 47 4.40 15.59 -2.32
C GLU A 47 4.88 14.32 -1.60
N CYS A 48 6.17 14.26 -1.25
CA CYS A 48 6.74 13.07 -0.59
C CYS A 48 6.02 12.75 0.71
N GLU A 49 5.61 13.78 1.47
CA GLU A 49 4.85 13.64 2.71
C GLU A 49 3.50 12.96 2.47
N LEU A 50 2.81 13.29 1.37
CA LEU A 50 1.54 12.68 1.01
C LEU A 50 1.72 11.23 0.52
N ILE A 51 2.76 10.96 -0.26
CA ILE A 51 3.12 9.60 -0.66
C ILE A 51 3.36 8.73 0.59
N ASP A 52 4.16 9.23 1.53
CA ASP A 52 4.46 8.52 2.77
C ASP A 52 3.19 8.27 3.60
N GLU A 53 2.32 9.28 3.72
CA GLU A 53 1.04 9.17 4.43
C GLU A 53 0.12 8.11 3.79
N ILE A 54 -0.01 8.11 2.46
CA ILE A 54 -0.86 7.17 1.72
C ILE A 54 -0.32 5.73 1.84
N ILE A 55 0.97 5.53 1.58
CA ILE A 55 1.56 4.19 1.59
C ILE A 55 1.58 3.61 3.02
N ASN A 56 1.95 4.40 4.02
CA ASN A 56 1.85 3.95 5.42
C ASN A 56 0.39 3.69 5.82
N GLY A 57 -0.55 4.52 5.37
CA GLY A 57 -1.98 4.32 5.63
C GLY A 57 -2.50 2.99 5.08
N ILE A 58 -2.15 2.64 3.83
CA ILE A 58 -2.48 1.34 3.22
C ILE A 58 -2.00 0.20 4.13
N TRP A 59 -0.73 0.23 4.55
CA TRP A 59 -0.17 -0.78 5.44
C TRP A 59 -0.89 -0.82 6.80
N GLU A 60 -1.16 0.33 7.42
CA GLU A 60 -1.83 0.38 8.72
C GLU A 60 -3.25 -0.17 8.70
N HIS A 61 -3.99 0.06 7.62
CA HIS A 61 -5.31 -0.50 7.41
C HIS A 61 -5.26 -2.00 7.15
N LEU A 62 -4.38 -2.44 6.25
CA LEU A 62 -4.28 -3.85 5.83
C LEU A 62 -3.67 -4.75 6.91
N ARG A 63 -2.72 -4.27 7.71
CA ARG A 63 -2.17 -5.06 8.83
C ARG A 63 -3.12 -5.17 10.03
N GLY A 64 -4.07 -4.25 10.12
CA GLY A 64 -5.05 -4.19 11.21
C GLY A 64 -6.22 -5.15 11.01
N ASP A 65 -6.38 -5.67 9.80
CA ASP A 65 -7.51 -6.48 9.37
C ASP A 65 -7.03 -7.73 8.61
N MET A 66 -7.63 -8.89 8.87
CA MET A 66 -7.26 -10.14 8.16
C MET A 66 -7.70 -10.14 6.69
N ALA A 67 -8.32 -9.05 6.21
CA ALA A 67 -8.69 -8.84 4.82
C ALA A 67 -7.59 -9.15 3.80
N VAL A 68 -6.30 -8.97 4.11
CA VAL A 68 -5.21 -9.32 3.17
C VAL A 68 -5.23 -10.80 2.77
N ILE A 69 -5.64 -11.67 3.69
CA ILE A 69 -5.71 -13.13 3.48
C ILE A 69 -7.13 -13.57 3.15
N GLU A 70 -8.13 -12.87 3.70
CA GLU A 70 -9.54 -13.26 3.55
C GLU A 70 -10.21 -12.72 2.28
N ALA A 71 -9.78 -11.56 1.77
CA ALA A 71 -10.37 -10.92 0.60
C ALA A 71 -9.66 -11.33 -0.70
N ASP A 72 -10.37 -11.27 -1.81
CA ASP A 72 -9.77 -11.46 -3.11
C ASP A 72 -8.85 -10.29 -3.48
N PHE A 73 -7.79 -10.57 -4.24
CA PHE A 73 -6.84 -9.54 -4.69
C PHE A 73 -7.53 -8.38 -5.43
N GLU A 74 -8.55 -8.68 -6.24
CA GLU A 74 -9.33 -7.64 -6.93
C GLU A 74 -10.05 -6.70 -5.97
N GLU A 75 -10.55 -7.19 -4.84
CA GLU A 75 -11.19 -6.37 -3.79
C GLU A 75 -10.17 -5.49 -3.08
N LEU A 76 -8.99 -6.04 -2.79
CA LEU A 76 -7.88 -5.28 -2.19
C LEU A 76 -7.41 -4.16 -3.12
N VAL A 77 -7.30 -4.44 -4.43
CA VAL A 77 -6.92 -3.45 -5.44
C VAL A 77 -7.97 -2.34 -5.53
N ASP A 78 -9.26 -2.67 -5.54
CA ASP A 78 -10.33 -1.67 -5.56
C ASP A 78 -10.29 -0.79 -4.31
N TRP A 79 -10.10 -1.40 -3.14
CA TRP A 79 -9.96 -0.69 -1.87
C TRP A 79 -8.75 0.25 -1.86
N VAL A 80 -7.56 -0.23 -2.24
CA VAL A 80 -6.34 0.59 -2.31
C VAL A 80 -6.53 1.74 -3.30
N THR A 81 -7.11 1.48 -4.46
CA THR A 81 -7.37 2.51 -5.46
C THR A 81 -8.29 3.59 -4.93
N HIS A 82 -9.38 3.20 -4.25
CA HIS A 82 -10.32 4.13 -3.64
C HIS A 82 -9.67 4.92 -2.50
N TYR A 83 -8.85 4.28 -1.67
CA TYR A 83 -8.11 4.93 -0.61
C TYR A 83 -7.18 6.01 -1.14
N VAL A 84 -6.34 5.67 -2.14
CA VAL A 84 -5.43 6.63 -2.79
C VAL A 84 -6.19 7.81 -3.40
N ASP A 85 -7.27 7.53 -4.14
CA ASP A 85 -8.08 8.57 -4.80
C ASP A 85 -8.71 9.52 -3.76
N SER A 86 -9.28 8.96 -2.68
CA SER A 86 -9.83 9.74 -1.57
C SER A 86 -8.76 10.59 -0.87
N SER A 87 -7.59 10.03 -0.58
CA SER A 87 -6.50 10.76 0.07
C SER A 87 -5.94 11.89 -0.81
N LEU A 88 -5.93 11.70 -2.13
CA LEU A 88 -5.56 12.75 -3.08
C LEU A 88 -6.63 13.85 -3.12
N ASP A 89 -7.91 13.51 -3.16
CA ASP A 89 -9.02 14.47 -3.20
C ASP A 89 -9.12 15.32 -1.93
N GLU A 90 -8.91 14.72 -0.74
CA GLU A 90 -8.95 15.43 0.54
C GLU A 90 -7.84 16.50 0.69
N LYS A 91 -6.75 16.41 -0.08
CA LYS A 91 -5.63 17.36 -0.04
C LYS A 91 -5.57 18.33 -1.24
N MET A 92 -6.49 18.24 -2.20
CA MET A 92 -6.61 19.16 -3.34
C MET A 92 -7.55 20.34 -3.09
#